data_AF-A0A356X6R5-F1
#
_entry.id   AF-A0A356X6R5-F1
#
_cell.length_a   1.000
_cell.length_b   1.000
_cell.length_c   1.000
_cell.angle_alpha   90.00
_cell.angle_beta   90.00
_cell.angle_gamma   90.00
#
_symmetry.space_group_name_H-M   'P 1'
#
loop_
_entity.id
_entity.type
_entity.pdbx_description
1 polymer ?
#
loop_
_entity_poly.entity_id
_entity_poly.type
_entity_poly.pdbx_seq_one_letter_code
_entity_poly.pdbx_strand_id
1 'polypeptide(L)'
;AKNPPWHKFVVFSTIDDGDTVVPKHAKCNNCGVVHNVFDIGKSEILPGQETGAVMDIDDVKIMMPDSLNRMLSTYNCDIATWENVLFVLQHNKFPSSIVLDRNEENGVISGKILDMKDYAVYSIRPYSGKVET
;
A
#
# COMPACT_ATOMS: atom_id res chain seq x y z
N ALA A 1 -30.15 1.19 -7.22
CA ALA A 1 -29.76 -0.24 -7.28
C ALA A 1 -30.10 -0.88 -5.93
N LYS A 2 -30.79 -2.02 -5.90
CA LYS A 2 -30.93 -2.83 -4.68
C LYS A 2 -29.58 -3.53 -4.45
N ASN A 3 -28.88 -3.20 -3.37
CA ASN A 3 -27.54 -3.68 -2.97
C ASN A 3 -26.36 -3.07 -3.75
N PRO A 4 -25.87 -1.87 -3.37
CA PRO A 4 -24.60 -1.37 -3.89
C PRO A 4 -23.45 -2.33 -3.53
N PRO A 5 -22.44 -2.49 -4.41
CA PRO A 5 -21.29 -3.33 -4.12
C PRO A 5 -20.53 -2.79 -2.90
N TRP A 6 -20.03 -3.71 -2.07
CA TRP A 6 -19.17 -3.35 -0.94
C TRP A 6 -17.90 -2.64 -1.45
N HIS A 7 -17.56 -1.52 -0.83
CA HIS A 7 -16.32 -0.81 -1.12
C HIS A 7 -15.12 -1.69 -0.76
N LYS A 8 -14.13 -1.75 -1.65
CA LYS A 8 -12.86 -2.45 -1.45
C LYS A 8 -11.75 -1.44 -1.53
N PHE A 9 -10.73 -1.59 -0.69
CA PHE A 9 -9.56 -0.73 -0.67
C PHE A 9 -8.31 -1.56 -0.39
N VAL A 10 -7.16 -1.06 -0.84
CA VAL A 10 -5.87 -1.71 -0.67
C VAL A 10 -5.31 -1.38 0.72
N VAL A 11 -4.68 -2.37 1.34
CA VAL A 11 -4.01 -2.26 2.64
C VAL A 11 -2.66 -2.96 2.57
N PHE A 12 -1.69 -2.48 3.35
CA PHE A 12 -0.45 -3.21 3.59
C PHE A 12 -0.59 -4.12 4.81
N SER A 13 -0.22 -5.39 4.65
CA SER A 13 -0.25 -6.43 5.68
C SER A 13 1.07 -7.20 5.69
N THR A 14 1.47 -7.67 6.87
CA THR A 14 2.59 -8.60 7.03
C THR A 14 2.08 -10.01 7.30
N ILE A 15 2.78 -11.01 6.79
CA ILE A 15 2.51 -12.42 7.03
C ILE A 15 3.64 -12.96 7.92
N ASP A 16 3.29 -13.67 8.98
CA ASP A 16 4.25 -14.29 9.90
C ASP A 16 4.76 -15.65 9.38
N ASP A 17 5.68 -16.26 10.13
CA ASP A 17 6.28 -17.56 9.76
C ASP A 17 5.25 -18.72 9.74
N GLY A 18 4.06 -18.51 10.30
CA GLY A 18 2.94 -19.45 10.29
C GLY A 18 1.98 -19.26 9.12
N ASP A 19 2.35 -18.48 8.10
CA ASP A 19 1.49 -18.13 6.96
C ASP A 19 0.19 -17.43 7.39
N THR A 20 0.24 -16.72 8.52
CA THR A 20 -0.91 -16.00 9.09
C THR A 20 -0.73 -14.49 8.91
N VAL A 21 -1.80 -13.82 8.46
CA VAL A 21 -1.82 -12.35 8.41
C VAL A 21 -1.77 -11.80 9.83
N VAL A 22 -0.77 -10.97 10.10
CA VAL A 22 -0.69 -10.24 11.38
C VAL A 22 -1.78 -9.17 11.40
N PRO A 23 -2.73 -9.21 12.36
CA PRO A 23 -3.84 -8.27 12.37
C PRO A 23 -3.39 -6.83 12.49
N LYS A 24 -4.05 -5.93 11.75
CA LYS A 24 -3.72 -4.51 11.73
C LYS A 24 -4.96 -3.66 11.50
N HIS A 25 -4.97 -2.48 12.11
CA HIS A 25 -5.96 -1.45 11.85
C HIS A 25 -5.65 -0.67 10.57
N ALA A 26 -6.65 -0.49 9.71
CA ALA A 26 -6.55 0.31 8.50
C ALA A 26 -7.77 1.22 8.37
N LYS A 27 -7.54 2.49 8.01
CA LYS A 27 -8.61 3.46 7.80
C LYS A 27 -9.17 3.33 6.39
N CYS A 28 -10.47 3.09 6.27
CA CYS A 28 -11.15 3.01 4.99
C CYS A 28 -11.07 4.35 4.24
N ASN A 29 -10.58 4.32 3.00
CA ASN A 29 -10.45 5.52 2.15
C ASN A 29 -11.78 6.04 1.57
N ASN A 30 -12.91 5.39 1.86
CA ASN A 30 -14.25 5.82 1.43
C ASN A 30 -15.09 6.39 2.59
N CYS A 31 -15.20 5.68 3.73
CA CYS A 31 -16.04 6.11 4.86
C CYS A 31 -15.25 6.62 6.07
N GLY A 32 -13.92 6.48 6.09
CA GLY A 32 -13.06 6.92 7.19
C GLY A 32 -13.11 6.04 8.44
N VAL A 33 -13.96 5.01 8.48
CA VAL A 33 -14.04 4.04 9.59
C VAL A 33 -12.78 3.18 9.62
N VAL A 34 -12.35 2.81 10.83
CA VAL A 34 -11.23 1.90 11.04
C VAL A 34 -11.70 0.44 10.94
N HIS A 35 -10.99 -0.32 10.11
CA HIS A 35 -11.18 -1.76 9.93
C HIS A 35 -10.05 -2.51 10.60
N ASN A 36 -10.35 -3.60 11.30
CA ASN A 36 -9.38 -4.62 11.69
C ASN A 36 -9.22 -5.61 10.53
N VAL A 37 -8.07 -5.55 9.85
CA VAL A 37 -7.70 -6.49 8.79
C VAL A 37 -6.99 -7.66 9.44
N PHE A 38 -7.58 -8.85 9.37
CA PHE A 38 -7.08 -10.05 10.07
C PHE A 38 -6.79 -11.23 9.13
N ASP A 39 -7.14 -11.13 7.85
CA ASP A 39 -6.87 -12.15 6.83
C ASP A 39 -6.95 -11.52 5.43
N ILE A 40 -6.46 -12.21 4.40
CA ILE A 40 -6.45 -11.72 3.03
C ILE A 40 -7.90 -11.53 2.55
N GLY A 41 -8.24 -10.27 2.24
CA GLY A 41 -9.58 -9.89 1.78
C GLY A 41 -10.66 -9.95 2.86
N LYS A 42 -10.29 -10.12 4.14
CA LYS A 42 -11.24 -10.10 5.27
C LYS A 42 -10.89 -8.99 6.24
N SER A 43 -11.94 -8.30 6.69
CA SER A 43 -11.83 -7.30 7.74
C SER A 43 -13.15 -7.20 8.50
N GLU A 44 -13.10 -6.64 9.68
CA GLU A 44 -14.28 -6.27 10.47
C GLU A 44 -14.20 -4.79 10.87
N ILE A 45 -15.35 -4.15 11.00
CA ILE A 45 -15.44 -2.79 11.54
C ILE A 45 -15.30 -2.89 13.05
N LEU A 46 -14.45 -2.06 13.63
CA LEU A 46 -14.33 -1.92 15.08
C LEU A 46 -15.15 -0.72 15.57
N PRO A 47 -16.34 -0.92 16.17
CA PRO A 47 -17.16 0.18 16.64
C PRO A 47 -16.52 0.84 17.86
N GLY A 48 -16.36 2.17 17.86
CA GLY A 48 -15.88 2.93 19.01
C GLY A 48 -14.36 2.96 19.21
N GLN A 49 -13.57 2.41 18.29
CA GLN A 49 -12.14 2.69 18.22
C GLN A 49 -11.89 3.92 17.35
N GLU A 50 -11.57 5.04 17.99
CA GLU A 50 -11.28 6.32 17.37
C GLU A 50 -9.95 6.30 16.60
N THR A 51 -9.87 7.16 15.59
CA THR A 51 -8.88 7.28 14.51
C THR A 51 -7.39 7.32 14.88
N GLY A 52 -7.03 7.43 16.16
CA GLY A 52 -5.63 7.56 16.60
C GLY A 52 -4.79 6.28 16.56
N ALA A 53 -5.40 5.13 16.24
CA ALA A 53 -4.73 3.84 16.19
C ALA A 53 -4.15 3.46 14.81
N VAL A 54 -4.22 4.36 13.81
CA VAL A 54 -3.75 4.11 12.45
C VAL A 54 -2.81 5.22 12.02
N MET A 55 -1.64 4.87 11.48
CA MET A 55 -0.71 5.85 10.90
C MET A 55 -1.30 6.46 9.63
N ASP A 56 -1.16 7.78 9.49
CA ASP A 56 -1.42 8.46 8.23
C ASP A 56 -0.14 8.66 7.40
N ILE A 57 -0.28 9.28 6.22
CA ILE A 57 0.87 9.50 5.32
C ILE A 57 1.89 10.45 5.96
N ASP A 58 1.44 11.44 6.73
CA ASP A 58 2.34 12.41 7.34
C ASP A 58 3.11 11.79 8.51
N ASP A 59 2.50 10.87 9.26
CA ASP A 59 3.20 10.01 10.21
C ASP A 59 4.28 9.15 9.53
N VAL A 60 4.00 8.60 8.34
CA VAL A 60 4.99 7.77 7.63
C VAL A 60 6.16 8.62 7.09
N LYS A 61 5.88 9.83 6.59
CA LYS A 61 6.90 10.71 5.98
C LYS A 61 8.06 11.03 6.92
N ILE A 62 7.81 11.23 8.22
CA ILE A 62 8.87 11.59 9.18
C ILE A 62 9.89 10.47 9.39
N MET A 63 9.55 9.23 9.02
CA MET A 63 10.39 8.05 9.17
C MET A 63 11.16 7.68 7.90
N MET A 64 11.01 8.44 6.82
CA MET A 64 11.58 8.09 5.51
C MET A 64 12.49 9.18 4.92
N PRO A 65 13.44 8.81 4.04
CA PRO A 65 14.24 9.77 3.29
C PRO A 65 13.40 10.71 2.40
N ASP A 66 13.77 11.99 2.32
CA ASP A 66 13.09 13.02 1.53
C ASP A 66 12.95 12.68 0.04
N SER A 67 13.91 11.94 -0.52
CA SER A 67 13.86 11.49 -1.92
C SER A 67 12.66 10.56 -2.16
N LEU A 68 12.41 9.63 -1.25
CA LEU A 68 11.26 8.72 -1.30
C LEU A 68 9.96 9.47 -0.97
N ASN A 69 9.96 10.35 0.03
CA ASN A 69 8.81 11.19 0.36
C ASN A 69 8.31 11.97 -0.87
N ARG A 70 9.23 12.65 -1.57
CA ARG A 70 8.91 13.40 -2.79
C ARG A 70 8.44 12.48 -3.92
N MET A 71 9.07 11.32 -4.08
CA MET A 71 8.68 10.36 -5.12
C MET A 71 7.25 9.86 -4.93
N LEU A 72 6.93 9.31 -3.76
CA LEU A 72 5.60 8.76 -3.47
C LEU A 72 4.51 9.83 -3.52
N SER A 73 4.82 11.05 -3.07
CA SER A 73 3.92 12.20 -3.20
C SER A 73 3.67 12.58 -4.67
N THR A 74 4.71 12.56 -5.51
CA THR A 74 4.60 12.89 -6.94
C THR A 74 3.67 11.92 -7.68
N TYR A 75 3.65 10.65 -7.27
CA TYR A 75 2.78 9.62 -7.84
C TYR A 75 1.42 9.49 -7.13
N ASN A 76 1.12 10.36 -6.14
CA ASN A 76 -0.11 10.27 -5.34
C ASN A 76 -0.37 8.87 -4.76
N CYS A 77 0.69 8.20 -4.29
CA CYS A 77 0.62 6.84 -3.76
C CYS A 77 -0.29 6.76 -2.52
N ASP A 78 -1.03 5.66 -2.39
CA ASP A 78 -1.90 5.39 -1.24
C ASP A 78 -1.09 4.99 0.01
N ILE A 79 -1.70 5.11 1.19
CA ILE A 79 -1.05 4.80 2.47
C ILE A 79 -0.45 3.39 2.50
N ALA A 80 -1.08 2.41 1.85
CA ALA A 80 -0.55 1.05 1.76
C ALA A 80 0.80 1.00 1.04
N THR A 81 0.98 1.78 -0.02
CA THR A 81 2.25 1.91 -0.74
C THR A 81 3.31 2.59 0.12
N TRP A 82 2.94 3.64 0.86
CA TRP A 82 3.83 4.32 1.83
C TRP A 82 4.32 3.35 2.91
N GLU A 83 3.41 2.58 3.50
CA GLU A 83 3.73 1.58 4.52
C GLU A 83 4.63 0.46 3.98
N ASN A 84 4.41 0.01 2.74
CA ASN A 84 5.25 -0.99 2.10
C ASN A 84 6.69 -0.49 1.92
N VAL A 85 6.87 0.74 1.45
CA VAL A 85 8.21 1.36 1.31
C VAL A 85 8.88 1.48 2.67
N LEU A 86 8.17 1.97 3.69
CA LEU A 86 8.70 2.06 5.05
C LEU A 86 9.13 0.69 5.59
N PHE A 87 8.29 -0.33 5.39
CA PHE A 87 8.59 -1.70 5.81
C PHE A 87 9.87 -2.23 5.16
N VAL A 88 10.05 -2.01 3.85
CA VAL A 88 11.28 -2.40 3.15
C VAL A 88 12.52 -1.77 3.79
N LEU A 89 12.45 -0.47 4.11
CA LEU A 89 13.53 0.27 4.77
C LEU A 89 13.81 -0.26 6.19
N GLN A 90 12.79 -0.44 7.01
CA GLN A 90 12.95 -0.81 8.41
C GLN A 90 13.41 -2.27 8.59
N HIS A 91 13.04 -3.15 7.67
CA HIS A 91 13.32 -4.58 7.76
C HIS A 91 14.38 -5.07 6.77
N ASN A 92 15.10 -4.14 6.11
CA ASN A 92 16.17 -4.45 5.15
C ASN A 92 15.72 -5.45 4.07
N LYS A 93 14.50 -5.29 3.53
CA LYS A 93 13.90 -6.22 2.56
C LYS A 93 14.29 -5.85 1.12
N PHE A 94 15.58 -5.77 0.86
CA PHE A 94 16.10 -5.52 -0.46
C PHE A 94 16.58 -6.83 -1.13
N PRO A 95 16.53 -6.91 -2.48
CA PRO A 95 15.87 -5.98 -3.38
C PRO A 95 14.33 -6.08 -3.29
N SER A 96 13.63 -4.98 -3.51
CA SER A 96 12.16 -4.93 -3.58
C SER A 96 11.68 -4.10 -4.75
N SER A 97 10.56 -4.51 -5.35
CA SER A 97 9.88 -3.80 -6.44
C SER A 97 8.48 -3.42 -5.99
N ILE A 98 8.17 -2.13 -6.01
CA ILE A 98 6.89 -1.57 -5.54
C ILE A 98 6.22 -0.82 -6.71
N VAL A 99 4.96 -1.12 -7.00
CA VAL A 99 4.20 -0.43 -8.05
C VAL A 99 3.91 1.00 -7.57
N LEU A 100 4.32 2.00 -8.34
CA LEU A 100 4.03 3.42 -8.08
C LEU A 100 2.79 3.89 -8.82
N ASP A 101 2.56 3.33 -10.01
CA ASP A 101 1.48 3.71 -10.91
C ASP A 101 1.09 2.52 -11.77
N ARG A 102 -0.21 2.38 -12.03
CA ARG A 102 -0.80 1.34 -12.86
C ARG A 102 -2.02 1.91 -13.58
N ASN A 103 -1.94 1.92 -14.91
CA ASN A 103 -3.01 2.33 -15.80
C ASN A 103 -3.38 1.17 -16.71
N GLU A 104 -4.67 1.05 -17.00
CA GLU A 104 -5.21 0.03 -17.90
C GLU A 104 -6.04 0.72 -18.98
N GLU A 105 -5.54 0.67 -20.21
CA GLU A 105 -6.17 1.29 -21.37
C GLU A 105 -6.14 0.31 -22.54
N ASN A 106 -7.29 0.09 -23.17
CA ASN A 106 -7.43 -0.76 -24.37
C ASN A 106 -6.84 -2.18 -24.19
N GLY A 107 -6.98 -2.79 -23.01
CA GLY A 107 -6.44 -4.14 -22.72
C GLY A 107 -4.92 -4.19 -22.56
N VAL A 108 -4.26 -3.04 -22.45
CA VAL A 108 -2.85 -2.91 -22.11
C VAL A 108 -2.73 -2.32 -20.72
N ILE A 109 -2.00 -3.01 -19.85
CA ILE A 109 -1.58 -2.48 -18.56
C ILE A 109 -0.23 -1.81 -18.77
N SER A 110 -0.08 -0.58 -18.29
CA SER A 110 1.21 0.11 -18.23
C SER A 110 1.36 0.82 -16.90
N GLY A 111 2.59 1.14 -16.53
CA GLY A 111 2.82 1.85 -15.29
C GLY A 111 4.29 2.01 -14.94
N LYS A 112 4.54 2.30 -13.68
CA LYS A 112 5.89 2.51 -13.15
C LYS A 112 6.10 1.71 -11.88
N ILE A 113 7.31 1.21 -11.72
CA ILE A 113 7.78 0.47 -10.56
C ILE A 113 8.94 1.23 -9.93
N LEU A 114 8.92 1.37 -8.61
CA LEU A 114 10.06 1.70 -7.78
C LEU A 114 10.85 0.42 -7.50
N ASP A 115 12.05 0.33 -8.06
CA ASP A 115 13.01 -0.71 -7.71
C ASP A 115 13.93 -0.18 -6.60
N MET A 116 13.84 -0.78 -5.42
CA MET A 116 14.68 -0.50 -4.26
C MET A 116 15.77 -1.57 -4.16
N LYS A 117 17.01 -1.21 -4.48
CA LYS A 117 18.16 -2.14 -4.45
C LYS A 117 18.90 -2.12 -3.12
N ASP A 118 18.89 -0.97 -2.45
CA ASP A 118 19.52 -0.72 -1.14
C ASP A 118 18.94 0.58 -0.53
N TYR A 119 19.32 0.94 0.69
CA TYR A 119 18.89 2.12 1.46
C TYR A 119 19.07 3.48 0.79
N ALA A 120 19.89 3.59 -0.25
CA ALA A 120 20.08 4.83 -1.00
C ALA A 120 20.06 4.61 -2.51
N VAL A 121 19.77 3.39 -2.96
CA VAL A 121 19.87 3.00 -4.37
C VAL A 121 18.48 2.62 -4.87
N TYR A 122 17.83 3.62 -5.47
CA TYR A 122 16.47 3.52 -5.98
C TYR A 122 16.43 3.89 -7.47
N SER A 123 15.60 3.21 -8.24
CA SER A 123 15.35 3.56 -9.65
C SER A 123 13.88 3.39 -9.99
N ILE A 124 13.38 4.22 -10.91
CA ILE A 124 12.04 4.05 -11.48
C ILE A 124 12.18 3.35 -12.81
N ARG A 125 11.42 2.28 -13.00
CA ARG A 125 11.37 1.52 -14.25
C ARG A 125 9.94 1.47 -14.79
N PRO A 126 9.73 1.83 -16.07
CA PRO A 126 8.42 1.66 -16.70
C PRO A 126 8.15 0.17 -16.98
N TYR A 127 6.87 -0.21 -17.00
CA TYR A 127 6.43 -1.51 -17.48
C TYR A 127 5.19 -1.38 -18.36
N SER A 128 5.00 -2.33 -19.27
CA SER A 128 3.82 -2.46 -20.09
C SER A 128 3.60 -3.93 -20.47
N GLY A 129 2.36 -4.40 -20.42
CA GLY A 129 1.99 -5.75 -20.81
C GLY A 129 0.53 -5.81 -21.28
N LYS A 130 0.19 -6.85 -22.04
CA LYS A 130 -1.20 -7.14 -22.37
C LYS A 130 -1.88 -7.81 -21.18
N VAL A 131 -3.15 -7.52 -20.96
CA VAL A 131 -3.98 -8.31 -20.05
C VAL A 131 -4.17 -9.68 -20.70
N GLU A 132 -3.54 -10.72 -20.17
CA GLU A 132 -3.92 -12.09 -20.51
C GLU A 132 -5.29 -12.34 -19.86
N THR A 133 -6.28 -12.69 -20.69
CA THR A 133 -7.66 -12.99 -20.31
C THR A 133 -7.87 -14.49 -20.24
#